data_AF-A0A840UCP2-F1
#
_entry.id   AF-A0A840UCP2-F1
#
_cell.length_a   1.000
_cell.length_b   1.000
_cell.length_c   1.000
_cell.angle_alpha   90.00
_cell.angle_beta   90.00
_cell.angle_gamma   90.00
#
_symmetry.space_group_name_H-M   'P 1'
#
loop_
_entity.id
_entity.type
_entity.pdbx_description
1 polymer ?
#
loop_
_entity_poly.entity_id
_entity_poly.type
_entity_poly.pdbx_seq_one_letter_code
_entity_poly.pdbx_strand_id
1 'polypeptide(L)'
;MHWGTHVVKKGETLYRIAWRYGRDYRELGRANGLSPPWTIKPGQVIRLDRRGSVPTQTRTASRSQSSDSVSRSRSTQPSRARSSSRSSQGSQTVANVNWHWPHGGTVIAGYSTSGKVNKGIDIAGSPGDAVKAAADGSVVYAGNGLLGYGNLIIVNHNEHYLSAYAHNRKILVQEGEDVKAGQVIAELGSTGTDRPVLHFEIRKNGNPVDPSRYLPGR
;
A
#
# COMPACT_ATOMS: atom_id res chain seq x y z
N MET A 1 24.33 4.39 9.69
CA MET A 1 24.32 5.63 10.50
C MET A 1 22.88 6.00 10.79
N HIS A 2 22.40 5.74 12.00
CA HIS A 2 21.01 6.02 12.39
C HIS A 2 20.93 7.47 12.90
N TRP A 3 20.23 8.30 12.14
CA TRP A 3 19.86 9.67 12.53
C TRP A 3 19.15 9.58 13.88
N GLY A 4 19.66 10.20 14.95
CA GLY A 4 19.17 9.95 16.31
C GLY A 4 17.75 10.45 16.57
N THR A 5 17.35 11.54 15.92
CA THR A 5 16.03 12.16 16.07
C THR A 5 15.57 12.83 14.78
N HIS A 6 14.28 13.12 14.68
CA HIS A 6 13.66 13.90 13.61
C HIS A 6 12.66 14.90 14.21
N VAL A 7 12.76 16.17 13.82
CA VAL A 7 11.79 17.20 14.21
C VAL A 7 10.69 17.26 13.17
N VAL A 8 9.46 16.95 13.57
CA VAL A 8 8.28 16.89 12.70
C VAL A 8 8.04 18.24 12.05
N LYS A 9 7.93 18.27 10.73
CA LYS A 9 7.58 19.48 9.96
C LYS A 9 6.08 19.56 9.71
N LYS A 10 5.62 20.76 9.35
CA LYS A 10 4.22 21.00 8.95
C LYS A 10 3.84 20.06 7.79
N GLY A 11 2.75 19.31 7.96
CA GLY A 11 2.25 18.37 6.96
C GLY A 11 2.99 17.03 6.89
N GLU A 12 3.84 16.70 7.88
CA GLU A 12 4.39 15.34 8.01
C GLU A 12 3.49 14.46 8.87
N THR A 13 3.42 13.19 8.47
CA THR A 13 2.74 12.11 9.18
C THR A 13 3.76 11.12 9.70
N LEU A 14 3.41 10.35 10.74
CA LEU A 14 4.30 9.32 11.26
C LEU A 14 4.66 8.29 10.17
N TYR A 15 3.73 7.99 9.27
CA TYR A 15 3.95 7.14 8.10
C TYR A 15 5.04 7.70 7.19
N ARG A 16 4.96 8.98 6.82
CA ARG A 16 5.97 9.64 5.97
C ARG A 16 7.36 9.59 6.59
N ILE A 17 7.45 9.85 7.90
CA ILE A 17 8.72 9.81 8.65
C ILE A 17 9.26 8.39 8.69
N ALA A 18 8.43 7.42 9.09
CA ALA A 18 8.81 6.02 9.18
C ALA A 18 9.31 5.48 7.83
N TRP A 19 8.58 5.76 6.74
CA TRP A 19 8.94 5.38 5.38
C TRP A 19 10.29 5.95 4.94
N ARG A 20 10.51 7.25 5.18
CA ARG A 20 11.77 7.93 4.85
C ARG A 20 12.98 7.23 5.48
N TYR A 21 12.81 6.76 6.70
CA TYR A 21 13.90 6.16 7.49
C TYR A 21 13.88 4.62 7.48
N GLY A 22 13.02 4.00 6.66
CA GLY A 22 12.91 2.54 6.57
C GLY A 22 12.47 1.88 7.88
N ARG A 23 11.64 2.56 8.67
CA ARG A 23 11.08 2.07 9.93
C ARG A 23 9.63 1.63 9.74
N ASP A 24 9.18 0.68 10.55
CA ASP A 24 7.75 0.43 10.72
C ASP A 24 7.13 1.58 11.54
N TYR A 25 6.02 2.14 11.05
CA TYR A 25 5.40 3.30 11.67
C TYR A 25 4.79 2.98 13.05
N ARG A 26 4.31 1.76 13.28
CA ARG A 26 3.75 1.35 14.58
C ARG A 26 4.87 1.16 15.59
N GLU A 27 5.95 0.51 15.17
CA GLU A 27 7.15 0.36 15.98
C GLU A 27 7.72 1.73 16.37
N LEU A 28 7.85 2.63 15.40
CA LEU A 28 8.33 3.98 15.61
C LEU A 28 7.39 4.78 16.52
N GLY A 29 6.08 4.68 16.32
CA GLY A 29 5.07 5.34 17.15
C GLY A 29 5.14 4.89 18.59
N ARG A 30 5.12 3.57 18.83
CA ARG A 30 5.21 2.98 20.17
C ARG A 30 6.51 3.33 20.89
N ALA A 31 7.64 3.29 20.18
CA ALA A 31 8.94 3.70 20.72
C ALA A 31 8.98 5.18 21.16
N ASN A 32 8.07 5.99 20.63
CA ASN A 32 7.88 7.40 20.93
C ASN A 32 6.65 7.68 21.82
N GLY A 33 6.06 6.65 22.44
CA GLY A 33 4.91 6.81 23.34
C GLY A 33 3.63 7.25 22.63
N LEU A 34 3.53 7.07 21.32
CA LEU A 34 2.34 7.38 20.54
C LEU A 34 1.40 6.18 20.49
N SER A 35 0.10 6.45 20.38
CA SER A 35 -0.96 5.49 20.14
C SER A 35 -1.70 5.81 18.84
N PRO A 36 -2.44 4.85 18.24
CA PRO A 36 -3.40 5.16 17.19
C PRO A 36 -4.32 6.32 17.62
N PRO A 37 -4.63 7.29 16.73
CA PRO A 37 -4.40 7.29 15.28
C PRO A 37 -3.01 7.76 14.82
N TRP A 38 -1.99 7.70 15.68
CA TRP A 38 -0.59 8.03 15.36
C TRP A 38 -0.36 9.50 14.99
N THR A 39 -1.17 10.39 15.56
CA THR A 39 -1.09 11.83 15.32
C THR A 39 0.22 12.39 15.86
N ILE A 40 0.87 13.21 15.04
CA ILE A 40 2.07 13.98 15.39
C ILE A 40 1.83 15.46 15.09
N LYS A 41 2.52 16.34 15.83
CA LYS A 41 2.41 17.80 15.66
C LYS A 41 3.71 18.40 15.12
N PRO A 42 3.64 19.47 14.31
CA PRO A 42 4.85 20.20 13.93
C PRO A 42 5.67 20.64 15.15
N GLY A 43 6.99 20.50 15.07
CA GLY A 43 7.92 20.74 16.18
C GLY A 43 8.10 19.58 17.15
N GLN A 44 7.25 18.55 17.10
CA GLN A 44 7.42 17.34 17.91
C GLN A 44 8.72 16.61 17.51
N VAL A 45 9.45 16.08 18.49
CA VAL A 45 10.66 15.30 18.24
C VAL A 45 10.33 13.82 18.23
N ILE A 46 10.65 13.14 17.13
CA ILE A 46 10.54 11.69 16.97
C ILE A 46 11.93 11.08 17.08
N ARG A 47 12.13 10.22 18.08
CA ARG A 47 13.33 9.44 18.32
C ARG A 47 13.37 8.25 17.37
N LEU A 48 14.36 8.25 16.48
CA LEU A 48 14.55 7.21 15.46
C LEU A 48 15.54 6.13 15.91
N ASP A 49 16.31 6.39 16.96
CA ASP A 49 17.27 5.47 17.57
C ASP A 49 16.58 4.36 18.38
N ARG A 50 15.43 4.67 18.98
CA ARG A 50 14.66 3.72 19.78
C ARG A 50 14.03 2.64 18.91
N ARG A 51 14.10 1.38 19.36
CA ARG A 51 13.30 0.28 18.81
C ARG A 51 12.15 -0.03 19.76
N GLY A 52 10.95 -0.11 19.22
CA GLY A 52 9.76 -0.54 19.94
C GLY A 52 9.49 -2.01 19.65
N SER A 53 8.71 -2.66 20.49
CA SER A 53 8.16 -3.98 20.15
C SER A 53 6.83 -3.80 19.43
N VAL A 54 6.65 -4.49 18.30
CA VAL A 54 5.33 -4.71 17.72
C VAL A 54 4.82 -6.01 18.34
N PRO A 55 3.88 -6.00 19.32
CA PRO A 55 3.21 -7.21 19.75
C PRO A 55 2.63 -7.95 18.55
N THR A 56 3.14 -9.16 18.32
CA THR A 56 2.45 -10.17 17.53
C THR A 56 1.18 -10.50 18.29
N GLN A 57 0.04 -9.92 17.93
CA GLN A 57 -1.22 -10.36 18.51
C GLN A 57 -1.50 -11.78 18.04
N THR A 58 -1.24 -12.75 18.91
CA THR A 58 -1.88 -14.06 18.86
C THR A 58 -3.37 -13.83 18.98
N ARG A 59 -4.07 -13.87 17.84
CA ARG A 59 -5.53 -13.86 17.81
C ARG A 59 -6.04 -15.10 18.54
N THR A 60 -6.42 -14.95 19.79
CA THR A 60 -7.35 -15.86 20.44
C THR A 60 -8.65 -15.81 19.65
N ALA A 61 -8.97 -16.89 18.96
CA ALA A 61 -10.19 -17.01 18.17
C ALA A 61 -11.39 -17.04 19.13
N SER A 62 -12.03 -15.90 19.34
CA SER A 62 -13.38 -15.84 19.91
C SER A 62 -14.37 -16.28 18.83
N ARG A 63 -14.75 -17.55 18.92
CA ARG A 63 -15.82 -18.21 18.18
C ARG A 63 -17.16 -17.63 18.63
N SER A 64 -17.83 -16.88 17.76
CA SER A 64 -19.24 -16.53 17.92
C SER A 64 -20.04 -17.27 16.86
N GLN A 65 -20.78 -18.29 17.29
CA GLN A 65 -21.74 -19.05 16.50
C GLN A 65 -23.04 -18.24 16.31
N SER A 66 -23.40 -18.06 15.05
CA SER A 66 -24.73 -18.21 14.42
C SER A 66 -26.03 -17.98 15.21
N SER A 67 -26.92 -17.17 14.62
CA SER A 67 -28.35 -17.49 14.52
C SER A 67 -28.89 -17.14 13.12
N ASP A 68 -29.65 -18.11 12.60
CA ASP A 68 -30.48 -18.19 11.39
C ASP A 68 -31.47 -17.01 11.22
N SER A 69 -31.61 -16.36 10.07
CA SER A 69 -32.28 -16.71 8.79
C SER A 69 -33.77 -16.31 8.71
N VAL A 70 -34.13 -15.46 7.74
CA VAL A 70 -35.38 -15.58 6.95
C VAL A 70 -35.19 -14.96 5.55
N SER A 71 -35.39 -15.81 4.54
CA SER A 71 -35.48 -15.50 3.11
C SER A 71 -36.69 -14.61 2.75
N ARG A 72 -36.52 -13.73 1.76
CA ARG A 72 -37.60 -13.47 0.79
C ARG A 72 -37.03 -13.20 -0.60
N SER A 73 -37.29 -14.14 -1.49
CA SER A 73 -36.99 -14.14 -2.92
C SER A 73 -37.85 -13.13 -3.69
N ARG A 74 -37.28 -12.45 -4.69
CA ARG A 74 -37.99 -12.11 -5.93
C ARG A 74 -37.00 -11.96 -7.09
N SER A 75 -37.21 -12.82 -8.08
CA SER A 75 -36.53 -12.98 -9.37
C SER A 75 -37.10 -12.06 -10.46
N THR A 76 -36.25 -11.67 -11.43
CA THR A 76 -36.49 -11.55 -12.90
C THR A 76 -35.20 -11.05 -13.57
N GLN A 77 -34.36 -11.92 -14.15
CA GLN A 77 -34.26 -12.33 -15.57
C GLN A 77 -33.08 -11.65 -16.32
N PRO A 78 -32.42 -12.36 -17.26
CA PRO A 78 -31.08 -12.03 -17.72
C PRO A 78 -31.06 -11.28 -19.07
N SER A 79 -30.29 -10.19 -19.15
CA SER A 79 -29.89 -9.58 -20.42
C SER A 79 -28.44 -9.94 -20.75
N ARG A 80 -28.32 -10.85 -21.71
CA ARG A 80 -27.11 -11.31 -22.37
C ARG A 80 -26.46 -10.13 -23.11
N ALA A 81 -25.36 -9.60 -22.59
CA ALA A 81 -24.48 -8.69 -23.33
C ALA A 81 -23.05 -9.27 -23.37
N ARG A 82 -22.74 -9.83 -24.54
CA ARG A 82 -21.43 -10.07 -25.16
C ARG A 82 -20.21 -10.21 -24.25
N SER A 83 -19.72 -11.44 -24.22
CA SER A 83 -18.35 -11.86 -23.94
C SER A 83 -17.31 -10.91 -24.55
N SER A 84 -16.64 -10.14 -23.71
CA SER A 84 -15.25 -9.73 -23.92
C SER A 84 -14.39 -10.61 -23.02
N SER A 85 -14.03 -11.79 -23.54
CA SER A 85 -12.96 -12.61 -22.97
C SER A 85 -11.63 -11.88 -23.12
N ARG A 86 -11.02 -11.41 -22.03
CA ARG A 86 -9.55 -11.45 -21.87
C ARG A 86 -9.10 -11.17 -20.44
N SER A 87 -8.34 -12.14 -19.93
CA SER A 87 -7.63 -12.25 -18.66
C SER A 87 -8.52 -12.51 -17.43
N SER A 88 -8.47 -13.75 -16.95
CA SER A 88 -8.55 -14.04 -15.53
C SER A 88 -7.55 -13.14 -14.80
N GLN A 89 -7.99 -12.00 -14.30
CA GLN A 89 -7.24 -11.28 -13.28
C GLN A 89 -7.30 -12.16 -12.04
N GLY A 90 -6.35 -13.09 -11.95
CA GLY A 90 -6.17 -13.92 -10.77
C GLY A 90 -6.02 -13.01 -9.56
N SER A 91 -6.48 -13.48 -8.42
CA SER A 91 -6.18 -12.90 -7.12
C SER A 91 -5.36 -13.92 -6.34
N GLN A 92 -4.43 -13.46 -5.52
CA GLN A 92 -3.62 -14.35 -4.69
C GLN A 92 -3.75 -13.93 -3.24
N THR A 93 -4.24 -14.84 -2.39
CA THR A 93 -4.32 -14.57 -0.95
C THR A 93 -3.02 -14.96 -0.29
N VAL A 94 -2.30 -13.97 0.25
CA VAL A 94 -1.09 -14.17 1.05
C VAL A 94 -1.24 -13.39 2.35
N ALA A 95 -1.04 -14.08 3.48
CA ALA A 95 -1.16 -13.52 4.82
C ALA A 95 -2.51 -12.79 5.07
N ASN A 96 -3.61 -13.43 4.62
CA ASN A 96 -4.99 -12.92 4.72
C ASN A 96 -5.26 -11.61 3.96
N VAL A 97 -4.39 -11.23 3.02
CA VAL A 97 -4.62 -10.13 2.09
C VAL A 97 -4.81 -10.73 0.70
N ASN A 98 -5.93 -10.37 0.05
CA ASN A 98 -6.24 -10.81 -1.31
C ASN A 98 -5.60 -9.83 -2.30
N TRP A 99 -4.42 -10.18 -2.81
CA TRP A 99 -3.62 -9.35 -3.69
C TRP A 99 -4.01 -9.48 -5.16
N HIS A 100 -4.00 -8.35 -5.84
CA HIS A 100 -4.25 -8.18 -7.27
C HIS A 100 -3.14 -7.35 -7.87
N TRP A 101 -2.94 -7.50 -9.16
CA TRP A 101 -2.02 -6.63 -9.87
C TRP A 101 -2.52 -5.18 -9.91
N PRO A 102 -1.68 -4.19 -9.59
CA PRO A 102 -2.07 -2.78 -9.56
C PRO A 102 -2.16 -2.14 -10.96
N HIS A 103 -1.57 -2.79 -11.97
CA HIS A 103 -1.57 -2.34 -13.36
C HIS A 103 -1.43 -3.53 -14.33
N GLY A 104 -1.96 -3.40 -15.55
CA GLY A 104 -1.99 -4.48 -16.55
C GLY A 104 -0.70 -4.66 -17.37
N GLY A 105 0.21 -3.68 -17.34
CA GLY A 105 1.43 -3.70 -18.15
C GLY A 105 2.48 -4.71 -17.70
N THR A 106 3.55 -4.81 -18.50
CA THR A 106 4.68 -5.74 -18.28
C THR A 106 5.61 -5.24 -17.19
N VAL A 107 6.15 -6.15 -16.38
CA VAL A 107 7.22 -5.83 -15.42
C VAL A 107 8.53 -5.64 -16.17
N ILE A 108 9.14 -4.46 -16.02
CA ILE A 108 10.37 -4.05 -16.72
C ILE A 108 11.57 -3.91 -15.78
N ALA A 109 11.36 -3.94 -14.47
CA ALA A 109 12.40 -4.15 -13.47
C ALA A 109 11.83 -4.88 -12.26
N GLY A 110 12.56 -5.88 -11.76
CA GLY A 110 12.18 -6.65 -10.58
C GLY A 110 12.76 -6.10 -9.28
N TYR A 111 12.31 -6.66 -8.17
CA TYR A 111 12.87 -6.40 -6.84
C TYR A 111 14.32 -6.84 -6.77
N SER A 112 15.18 -5.99 -6.23
CA SER A 112 16.60 -6.32 -6.02
C SER A 112 17.17 -5.58 -4.81
N THR A 113 17.88 -6.32 -3.95
CA THR A 113 18.65 -5.78 -2.82
C THR A 113 20.13 -5.58 -3.14
N SER A 114 20.59 -6.00 -4.32
CA SER A 114 22.00 -5.92 -4.74
C SER A 114 22.14 -5.37 -6.16
N GLY A 115 23.30 -4.78 -6.49
CA GLY A 115 23.49 -4.12 -7.78
C GLY A 115 22.60 -2.89 -7.92
N LYS A 116 21.79 -2.81 -8.99
CA LYS A 116 20.78 -1.75 -9.14
C LYS A 116 19.61 -2.04 -8.18
N VAL A 117 19.67 -1.45 -6.99
CA VAL A 117 18.66 -1.63 -5.94
C VAL A 117 17.29 -1.17 -6.43
N ASN A 118 16.31 -2.06 -6.29
CA ASN A 118 14.89 -1.79 -6.54
C ASN A 118 14.07 -2.36 -5.38
N LYS A 119 13.35 -1.49 -4.66
CA LYS A 119 12.57 -1.85 -3.46
C LYS A 119 11.19 -2.44 -3.78
N GLY A 120 10.85 -2.56 -5.06
CA GLY A 120 9.59 -3.08 -5.55
C GLY A 120 9.72 -3.64 -6.95
N ILE A 121 8.70 -3.45 -7.76
CA ILE A 121 8.72 -3.76 -9.19
C ILE A 121 8.32 -2.54 -10.00
N ASP A 122 8.88 -2.44 -11.20
CA ASP A 122 8.53 -1.38 -12.15
C ASP A 122 7.65 -1.99 -13.23
N ILE A 123 6.46 -1.42 -13.43
CA ILE A 123 5.46 -1.89 -14.39
C ILE A 123 5.33 -0.82 -15.49
N ALA A 124 5.55 -1.22 -16.74
CA ALA A 124 5.37 -0.35 -17.90
C ALA A 124 3.90 0.08 -18.04
N GLY A 125 3.69 1.28 -18.56
CA GLY A 125 2.38 1.79 -18.92
C GLY A 125 2.47 3.11 -19.68
N SER A 126 1.32 3.65 -20.02
CA SER A 126 1.17 4.94 -20.70
C SER A 126 0.71 6.02 -19.71
N PRO A 127 1.09 7.30 -19.91
CA PRO A 127 0.57 8.39 -19.09
C PRO A 127 -0.96 8.39 -19.08
N GLY A 128 -1.57 8.37 -17.90
CA GLY A 128 -3.02 8.33 -17.75
C GLY A 128 -3.61 6.94 -17.51
N ASP A 129 -2.83 5.87 -17.67
CA ASP A 129 -3.31 4.51 -17.38
C ASP A 129 -3.79 4.41 -15.92
N ALA A 130 -4.87 3.66 -15.71
CA ALA A 130 -5.45 3.49 -14.39
C ALA A 130 -4.53 2.67 -13.47
N VAL A 131 -4.13 3.27 -12.34
CA VAL A 131 -3.44 2.57 -11.24
C VAL A 131 -4.48 2.16 -10.21
N LYS A 132 -4.51 0.86 -9.89
CA LYS A 132 -5.51 0.27 -9.01
C LYS A 132 -4.92 -0.16 -7.68
N ALA A 133 -5.72 -0.07 -6.62
CA ALA A 133 -5.36 -0.65 -5.33
C ALA A 133 -5.18 -2.17 -5.46
N ALA A 134 -4.02 -2.67 -5.05
CA ALA A 134 -3.67 -4.08 -5.12
C ALA A 134 -4.49 -4.95 -4.14
N ALA A 135 -5.01 -4.36 -3.07
CA ALA A 135 -5.88 -5.04 -2.10
C ALA A 135 -6.72 -4.00 -1.33
N ASP A 136 -7.72 -4.48 -0.60
CA ASP A 136 -8.51 -3.67 0.35
C ASP A 136 -7.59 -3.03 1.40
N GLY A 137 -7.86 -1.78 1.76
CA GLY A 137 -7.09 -1.10 2.81
C GLY A 137 -7.48 0.36 2.99
N SER A 138 -6.69 1.06 3.80
CA SER A 138 -6.87 2.49 4.09
C SER A 138 -5.67 3.29 3.60
N VAL A 139 -5.90 4.41 2.92
CA VAL A 139 -4.85 5.30 2.40
C VAL A 139 -4.20 6.04 3.58
N VAL A 140 -2.94 5.73 3.85
CA VAL A 140 -2.17 6.33 4.96
C VAL A 140 -1.20 7.42 4.51
N TYR A 141 -1.07 7.61 3.19
CA TYR A 141 -0.33 8.71 2.59
C TYR A 141 -0.80 8.93 1.15
N ALA A 142 -0.99 10.19 0.78
CA ALA A 142 -1.28 10.61 -0.59
C ALA A 142 -0.60 11.97 -0.85
N GLY A 143 0.48 12.00 -1.62
CA GLY A 143 1.19 13.24 -1.91
C GLY A 143 2.56 13.04 -2.57
N ASN A 144 3.37 14.11 -2.63
CA ASN A 144 4.65 14.16 -3.36
C ASN A 144 5.87 14.47 -2.48
N GLY A 145 5.71 14.35 -1.17
CA GLY A 145 6.69 14.76 -0.18
C GLY A 145 7.78 13.73 0.14
N LEU A 146 7.72 12.53 -0.45
CA LEU A 146 8.72 11.48 -0.28
C LEU A 146 9.68 11.49 -1.48
N LEU A 147 10.93 11.86 -1.20
CA LEU A 147 11.96 12.00 -2.22
C LEU A 147 12.18 10.67 -2.96
N GLY A 148 12.29 10.74 -4.29
CA GLY A 148 12.50 9.59 -5.15
C GLY A 148 11.24 8.83 -5.56
N TYR A 149 10.06 9.20 -5.04
CA TYR A 149 8.79 8.51 -5.38
C TYR A 149 7.84 9.32 -6.26
N GLY A 150 8.13 10.61 -6.51
CA GLY A 150 7.18 11.50 -7.17
C GLY A 150 5.86 11.56 -6.42
N ASN A 151 4.73 11.61 -7.14
CA ASN A 151 3.42 11.45 -6.52
C ASN A 151 3.20 10.00 -6.09
N LEU A 152 2.96 9.82 -4.82
CA LEU A 152 2.94 8.54 -4.13
C LEU A 152 1.64 8.38 -3.33
N ILE A 153 1.10 7.16 -3.41
CA ILE A 153 0.03 6.68 -2.54
C ILE A 153 0.59 5.51 -1.73
N ILE A 154 0.33 5.48 -0.42
CA ILE A 154 0.61 4.33 0.43
C ILE A 154 -0.71 3.83 1.02
N VAL A 155 -1.03 2.56 0.81
CA VAL A 155 -2.22 1.89 1.34
C VAL A 155 -1.80 0.92 2.44
N ASN A 156 -2.45 1.01 3.59
CA ASN A 156 -2.33 0.07 4.69
C ASN A 156 -3.40 -1.01 4.58
N HIS A 157 -2.97 -2.27 4.43
CA HIS A 157 -3.88 -3.41 4.27
C HIS A 157 -4.18 -4.09 5.60
N ASN A 158 -3.20 -4.16 6.51
CA ASN A 158 -3.35 -4.75 7.85
C ASN A 158 -2.15 -4.43 8.77
N GLU A 159 -2.06 -5.13 9.90
CA GLU A 159 -0.99 -4.99 10.89
C GLU A 159 0.43 -5.27 10.39
N HIS A 160 0.60 -5.83 9.19
CA HIS A 160 1.91 -6.20 8.68
C HIS A 160 2.21 -5.62 7.30
N TYR A 161 1.19 -5.36 6.48
CA TYR A 161 1.36 -5.10 5.06
C TYR A 161 0.92 -3.70 4.64
N LEU A 162 1.84 -3.03 3.95
CA LEU A 162 1.59 -1.79 3.20
C LEU A 162 1.88 -2.04 1.72
N SER A 163 1.20 -1.31 0.84
CA SER A 163 1.60 -1.17 -0.56
C SER A 163 1.86 0.30 -0.92
N ALA A 164 2.76 0.54 -1.88
CA ALA A 164 3.04 1.87 -2.41
C ALA A 164 2.93 1.91 -3.93
N TYR A 165 2.40 3.03 -4.43
CA TYR A 165 2.16 3.30 -5.84
C TYR A 165 2.80 4.64 -6.16
N ALA A 166 3.91 4.64 -6.89
CA ALA A 166 4.73 5.82 -7.11
C ALA A 166 4.76 6.27 -8.57
N HIS A 167 5.35 7.45 -8.79
CA HIS A 167 5.52 8.11 -10.08
C HIS A 167 4.22 8.50 -10.81
N ASN A 168 3.10 8.54 -10.09
CA ASN A 168 1.80 8.86 -10.67
C ASN A 168 1.76 10.29 -11.23
N ARG A 169 0.99 10.55 -12.30
CA ARG A 169 0.75 11.94 -12.75
C ARG A 169 -0.35 12.61 -11.95
N LYS A 170 -1.31 11.82 -11.46
CA LYS A 170 -2.46 12.32 -10.69
C LYS A 170 -2.82 11.33 -9.59
N ILE A 171 -3.13 11.87 -8.42
CA ILE A 171 -3.66 11.13 -7.27
C ILE A 171 -5.17 11.34 -7.26
N LEU A 172 -5.95 10.26 -7.09
CA LEU A 172 -7.42 10.27 -7.13
C LEU A 172 -8.07 9.96 -5.78
N VAL A 173 -7.26 9.72 -4.76
CA VAL A 173 -7.68 9.40 -3.39
C VAL A 173 -6.99 10.32 -2.40
N GLN A 174 -7.52 10.42 -1.19
CA GLN A 174 -6.96 11.24 -0.12
C GLN A 174 -6.51 10.41 1.09
N GLU A 175 -5.67 11.00 1.94
CA GLU A 175 -5.30 10.37 3.21
C GLU A 175 -6.55 10.14 4.09
N GLY A 176 -6.62 8.95 4.70
CA GLY A 176 -7.76 8.48 5.50
C GLY A 176 -8.88 7.80 4.71
N GLU A 177 -8.81 7.78 3.38
CA GLU A 177 -9.82 7.13 2.54
C GLU A 177 -9.67 5.59 2.55
N ASP A 178 -10.77 4.87 2.67
CA ASP A 178 -10.79 3.42 2.49
C ASP A 178 -10.94 3.05 1.01
N VAL A 179 -10.13 2.11 0.55
CA VAL A 179 -10.09 1.65 -0.85
C VAL A 179 -10.34 0.15 -0.95
N LYS A 180 -10.97 -0.26 -2.05
CA LYS A 180 -11.20 -1.66 -2.40
C LYS A 180 -10.18 -2.18 -3.41
N ALA A 181 -9.87 -3.47 -3.35
CA ALA A 181 -9.06 -4.12 -4.37
C ALA A 181 -9.63 -3.84 -5.77
N GLY A 182 -8.78 -3.39 -6.69
CA GLY A 182 -9.17 -3.02 -8.05
C GLY A 182 -9.76 -1.62 -8.21
N GLN A 183 -10.04 -0.88 -7.12
CA GLN A 183 -10.43 0.52 -7.18
C GLN A 183 -9.31 1.35 -7.80
N VAL A 184 -9.66 2.27 -8.71
CA VAL A 184 -8.70 3.20 -9.31
C VAL A 184 -8.35 4.25 -8.27
N ILE A 185 -7.05 4.41 -8.00
CA ILE A 185 -6.52 5.31 -6.97
C ILE A 185 -5.61 6.41 -7.53
N ALA A 186 -5.10 6.23 -8.74
CA ALA A 186 -4.21 7.16 -9.40
C ALA A 186 -4.22 6.98 -10.92
N GLU A 187 -3.63 7.95 -11.61
CA GLU A 187 -3.24 7.86 -13.01
C GLU A 187 -1.73 7.71 -13.11
N LEU A 188 -1.26 6.72 -13.86
CA LEU A 188 0.16 6.45 -14.11
C LEU A 188 0.81 7.65 -14.78
N GLY A 189 2.04 7.94 -14.39
CA GLY A 189 2.83 9.03 -14.96
C GLY A 189 4.32 8.76 -14.89
N SER A 190 5.09 9.84 -14.88
CA SER A 190 6.55 9.83 -14.80
C SER A 190 7.07 10.81 -13.75
N THR A 191 6.30 11.13 -12.71
CA THR A 191 6.74 12.12 -11.71
C THR A 191 7.95 11.60 -10.94
N GLY A 192 9.04 12.36 -10.92
CA GLY A 192 10.28 11.94 -10.23
C GLY A 192 11.03 10.79 -10.90
N THR A 193 10.77 10.52 -12.18
CA THR A 193 11.47 9.53 -13.02
C THR A 193 11.56 10.03 -14.48
N ASP A 194 12.27 9.32 -15.35
CA ASP A 194 12.56 9.72 -16.74
C ASP A 194 11.55 9.19 -17.76
N ARG A 195 10.68 8.25 -17.39
CA ARG A 195 9.70 7.64 -18.28
C ARG A 195 8.41 7.23 -17.56
N PRO A 196 7.30 7.06 -18.29
CA PRO A 196 6.05 6.56 -17.72
C PRO A 196 6.23 5.15 -17.15
N VAL A 197 6.02 5.00 -15.84
CA VAL A 197 6.18 3.74 -15.13
C VAL A 197 5.42 3.78 -13.82
N LEU A 198 4.81 2.66 -13.43
CA LEU A 198 4.36 2.46 -12.06
C LEU A 198 5.46 1.75 -11.28
N HIS A 199 6.02 2.42 -10.28
CA HIS A 199 6.83 1.74 -9.28
C HIS A 199 5.93 1.28 -8.14
N PHE A 200 5.85 -0.04 -7.94
CA PHE A 200 4.99 -0.69 -6.98
C PHE A 200 5.80 -1.43 -5.92
N GLU A 201 5.59 -1.10 -4.65
CA GLU A 201 6.24 -1.80 -3.53
C GLU A 201 5.21 -2.49 -2.64
N ILE A 202 5.61 -3.62 -2.05
CA ILE A 202 4.96 -4.21 -0.87
C ILE A 202 5.97 -4.12 0.27
N ARG A 203 5.51 -3.65 1.43
CA ARG A 203 6.31 -3.65 2.66
C ARG A 203 5.68 -4.57 3.71
N LYS A 204 6.51 -5.41 4.32
CA LYS A 204 6.16 -6.23 5.49
C LYS A 204 6.89 -5.67 6.72
N ASN A 205 6.14 -5.22 7.71
CA ASN A 205 6.69 -4.62 8.94
C ASN A 205 7.73 -3.53 8.64
N GLY A 206 7.40 -2.61 7.73
CA GLY A 206 8.27 -1.51 7.30
C GLY A 206 9.38 -1.88 6.29
N ASN A 207 9.71 -3.17 6.12
CA ASN A 207 10.76 -3.60 5.20
C ASN A 207 10.20 -3.90 3.80
N PRO A 208 10.84 -3.43 2.72
CA PRO A 208 10.44 -3.81 1.36
C PRO A 208 10.64 -5.32 1.15
N VAL A 209 9.68 -5.95 0.47
CA VAL A 209 9.71 -7.36 0.10
C VAL A 209 9.38 -7.50 -1.37
N ASP A 210 9.87 -8.58 -1.99
CA ASP A 210 9.62 -8.89 -3.41
C ASP A 210 8.11 -9.03 -3.70
N PRO A 211 7.48 -8.10 -4.45
CA PRO A 211 6.06 -8.14 -4.76
C PRO A 211 5.62 -9.36 -5.57
N SER A 212 6.53 -9.96 -6.35
CA SER A 212 6.20 -11.13 -7.19
C SER A 212 5.77 -12.36 -6.36
N ARG A 213 6.13 -12.40 -5.07
CA ARG A 213 5.72 -13.46 -4.13
C ARG A 213 4.32 -13.27 -3.57
N TYR A 214 3.70 -12.12 -3.78
CA TYR A 214 2.39 -11.76 -3.25
C TYR A 214 1.35 -11.62 -4.35
N LEU A 215 1.78 -11.16 -5.52
CA LEU A 215 0.93 -11.01 -6.68
C LEU A 215 0.63 -12.35 -7.35
N PRO A 216 -0.53 -12.50 -8.01
CA PRO A 216 -0.86 -13.67 -8.80
C PRO A 216 0.17 -13.92 -9.91
N GLY A 217 0.43 -15.20 -10.22
CA GLY A 217 1.24 -15.58 -11.39
C GLY A 217 0.68 -15.01 -12.69
N ARG A 218 1.57 -14.65 -13.61
CA ARG A 218 1.27 -14.16 -14.96
C ARG A 218 2.01 -14.99 -16.00
#